data_AF-A0A0Q2M5E3-F1
#
_entry.id   AF-A0A0Q2M5E3-F1
#
_cell.length_a   1.000
_cell.length_b   1.000
_cell.length_c   1.000
_cell.angle_alpha   90.00
_cell.angle_beta   90.00
_cell.angle_gamma   90.00
#
_symmetry.space_group_name_H-M   'P 1'
#
loop_
_entity.id
_entity.type
_entity.pdbx_description
1 polymer ?
#
loop_
_entity_poly.entity_id
_entity_poly.type
_entity_poly.pdbx_seq_one_letter_code
_entity_poly.pdbx_strand_id
1 'polypeptide(L)'
;MKRRILLGVLLLGGLLIGLVNAAGSVSTQSCWTPWDHNSDVRQWSDNEWVWTGIHGQVLVCNGQFKMVLTDTVYGTATAKGVEVISKGLKIDSKRSYAYVTYTRYGSIETAFADIPNYFG
;
A
#
# COMPACT_ATOMS: atom_id res chain seq x y z
N MET A 1 9.49 -2.72 -67.44
CA MET A 1 9.31 -3.31 -66.09
C MET A 1 10.52 -3.05 -65.16
N LYS A 2 10.92 -1.79 -64.91
CA LYS A 2 12.06 -1.48 -63.99
C LYS A 2 11.82 -0.34 -63.00
N ARG A 3 10.69 0.38 -63.08
CA ARG A 3 10.39 1.53 -62.20
C ARG A 3 9.52 1.21 -60.99
N ARG A 4 8.93 0.01 -60.91
CA ARG A 4 8.06 -0.39 -59.78
C ARG A 4 8.80 -1.02 -58.60
N ILE A 5 10.07 -1.39 -58.77
CA ILE A 5 10.86 -2.06 -57.72
C ILE A 5 11.53 -1.03 -56.79
N LEU A 6 11.84 0.18 -57.26
CA LEU A 6 12.49 1.22 -56.46
C LEU A 6 11.58 1.88 -55.41
N LEU A 7 10.25 1.90 -55.60
CA LEU A 7 9.33 2.46 -54.59
C LEU A 7 9.09 1.51 -53.41
N GLY A 8 9.22 0.19 -53.60
CA GLY A 8 9.01 -0.78 -52.52
C GLY A 8 10.09 -0.70 -51.43
N VAL A 9 11.34 -0.43 -51.82
CA VAL A 9 12.48 -0.40 -50.90
C VAL A 9 12.50 0.87 -50.04
N LEU A 10 12.04 2.01 -50.57
CA LEU A 10 11.97 3.28 -49.83
C LEU A 10 10.85 3.28 -48.76
N LEU A 11 9.72 2.61 -49.02
CA LEU A 11 8.62 2.49 -48.06
C LEU A 11 8.96 1.54 -46.90
N LEU A 12 9.74 0.47 -47.16
CA LEU A 12 10.21 -0.45 -46.12
C LEU A 12 11.31 0.15 -45.24
N GLY A 13 12.18 1.02 -45.79
CA GLY A 13 13.20 1.73 -45.01
C GLY A 13 12.64 2.78 -44.06
N GLY A 14 11.61 3.53 -44.48
CA GLY A 14 10.98 4.56 -43.64
C GLY A 14 10.15 4.00 -42.48
N LEU A 15 9.49 2.85 -42.68
CA LEU A 15 8.66 2.22 -41.65
C LEU A 15 9.49 1.66 -40.49
N LEU A 16 10.70 1.17 -40.78
CA LEU A 16 11.59 0.61 -39.75
C LEU A 16 12.23 1.69 -38.88
N ILE A 17 12.50 2.89 -39.39
CA ILE A 17 13.04 4.00 -38.59
C ILE A 17 11.95 4.61 -37.68
N GLY A 18 10.69 4.64 -38.14
CA GLY A 18 9.55 5.07 -37.32
C GLY A 18 9.23 4.13 -36.16
N LEU A 19 9.48 2.82 -36.30
CA LEU A 19 9.22 1.84 -35.24
C LEU A 19 10.28 1.86 -34.12
N VAL A 20 11.54 2.15 -34.44
CA VAL A 20 12.64 2.17 -33.45
C VAL A 20 12.55 3.42 -32.55
N ASN A 21 11.98 4.52 -33.04
CA ASN A 21 11.75 5.72 -32.22
C ASN A 21 10.49 5.64 -31.34
N ALA A 22 9.62 4.65 -31.52
CA ALA A 22 8.49 4.40 -30.60
C ALA A 22 8.89 3.55 -29.38
N ALA A 23 10.09 2.96 -29.37
CA ALA A 23 10.63 2.19 -28.26
C ALA A 23 11.34 3.06 -27.19
N GLY A 24 11.48 4.36 -27.44
CA GLY A 24 12.01 5.32 -26.48
C GLY A 24 10.90 6.08 -25.77
N SER A 25 10.72 5.79 -24.48
CA SER A 25 10.02 6.65 -23.50
C SER A 25 8.48 6.73 -23.53
N VAL A 26 7.79 5.62 -23.25
CA VAL A 26 6.53 5.69 -22.48
C VAL A 26 6.51 4.57 -21.44
N SER A 27 7.39 4.64 -20.44
CA SER A 27 6.98 4.20 -19.11
C SER A 27 6.47 5.45 -18.43
N THR A 28 5.22 5.83 -18.72
CA THR A 28 4.50 6.73 -17.82
C THR A 28 4.46 6.00 -16.49
N GLN A 29 5.27 6.43 -15.52
CA GLN A 29 5.21 5.92 -14.16
C GLN A 29 3.75 5.99 -13.70
N SER A 30 3.05 4.86 -13.68
CA SER A 30 1.66 4.81 -13.25
C SER A 30 1.69 4.76 -11.73
N CYS A 31 1.65 5.95 -11.15
CA CYS A 31 1.45 6.14 -9.72
C CYS A 31 -0.04 6.24 -9.43
N TRP A 32 -0.46 5.59 -8.36
CA TRP A 32 -1.83 5.63 -7.85
C TRP A 32 -1.82 5.52 -6.33
N THR A 33 -2.91 5.95 -5.71
CA THR A 33 -3.03 6.09 -4.25
C THR A 33 -4.17 5.22 -3.71
N PRO A 34 -4.05 3.89 -3.75
CA PRO A 34 -5.07 3.01 -3.17
C PRO A 34 -5.17 3.21 -1.66
N TRP A 35 -6.35 2.88 -1.14
CA TRP A 35 -6.58 2.79 0.29
C TRP A 35 -6.12 1.44 0.83
N ASP A 36 -5.38 1.46 1.94
CA ASP A 36 -5.01 0.29 2.71
C ASP A 36 -5.64 0.37 4.11
N HIS A 37 -5.89 -0.79 4.71
CA HIS A 37 -6.44 -0.89 6.05
C HIS A 37 -6.07 -2.22 6.70
N ASN A 38 -5.94 -2.19 8.02
CA ASN A 38 -5.77 -3.39 8.83
C ASN A 38 -6.52 -3.22 10.15
N SER A 39 -6.91 -4.34 10.77
CA SER A 39 -7.56 -4.36 12.07
C SER A 39 -7.27 -5.65 12.82
N ASP A 40 -7.03 -5.55 14.12
CA ASP A 40 -6.95 -6.68 15.05
C ASP A 40 -8.02 -6.48 16.14
N VAL A 41 -9.03 -7.34 16.10
CA VAL A 41 -10.19 -7.31 17.00
C VAL A 41 -10.19 -8.59 17.80
N ARG A 42 -10.13 -8.46 19.12
CA ARG A 42 -10.15 -9.58 20.07
C ARG A 42 -11.28 -9.36 21.06
N GLN A 43 -12.28 -10.23 21.05
CA GLN A 43 -13.46 -10.12 21.91
C GLN A 43 -13.68 -11.43 22.63
N TRP A 44 -13.82 -11.35 23.96
CA TRP A 44 -14.10 -12.51 24.82
C TRP A 44 -15.48 -12.40 25.49
N SER A 45 -15.97 -11.18 25.71
CA SER A 45 -17.34 -10.91 26.16
C SER A 45 -17.76 -9.48 25.81
N ASP A 46 -19.00 -9.09 26.12
CA ASP A 46 -19.51 -7.72 25.91
C ASP A 46 -18.76 -6.65 26.74
N ASN A 47 -18.09 -7.10 27.81
CA ASN A 47 -17.34 -6.24 28.72
C ASN A 47 -15.83 -6.47 28.64
N GLU A 48 -15.35 -7.39 27.80
CA GLU A 48 -13.94 -7.75 27.69
C GLU A 48 -13.54 -7.89 26.20
N TRP A 49 -12.88 -6.85 25.68
CA TRP A 49 -12.44 -6.77 24.29
C TRP A 49 -11.29 -5.79 24.08
N VAL A 50 -10.57 -5.97 22.98
CA VAL A 50 -9.51 -5.09 22.47
C VAL A 50 -9.71 -4.89 20.97
N TRP A 51 -9.56 -3.65 20.51
CA TRP A 51 -9.67 -3.30 19.10
C TRP A 51 -8.59 -2.29 18.71
N THR A 52 -7.79 -2.68 17.71
CA THR A 52 -6.96 -1.77 16.93
C THR A 52 -7.41 -1.77 15.47
N GLY A 53 -7.42 -0.58 14.86
CA GLY A 53 -7.72 -0.43 13.45
C GLY A 53 -6.97 0.76 12.89
N ILE A 54 -6.47 0.64 11.67
CA ILE A 54 -5.80 1.75 10.98
C ILE A 54 -6.15 1.72 9.50
N HIS A 55 -6.26 2.90 8.92
CA HIS A 55 -6.63 3.12 7.54
C HIS A 55 -5.87 4.32 6.98
N GLY A 56 -5.46 4.26 5.72
CA GLY A 56 -4.78 5.37 5.06
C GLY A 56 -4.51 5.06 3.59
N GLN A 57 -4.19 6.08 2.82
CA GLN A 57 -3.74 5.90 1.45
C GLN A 57 -2.25 5.56 1.40
N VAL A 58 -1.89 4.71 0.45
CA VAL A 58 -0.50 4.37 0.16
C VAL A 58 -0.17 4.79 -1.27
N LEU A 59 1.02 5.33 -1.50
CA LEU A 59 1.50 5.63 -2.85
C LEU A 59 2.11 4.36 -3.44
N VAL A 60 1.55 3.90 -4.56
CA VAL A 60 2.07 2.77 -5.34
C VAL A 60 2.48 3.28 -6.71
N CYS A 61 3.73 3.07 -7.09
CA CYS A 61 4.24 3.43 -8.41
C CYS A 61 4.87 2.21 -9.07
N ASN A 62 4.51 1.92 -10.32
CA ASN A 62 4.98 0.74 -11.06
C ASN A 62 4.75 -0.57 -10.29
N GLY A 63 3.59 -0.68 -9.63
CA GLY A 63 3.23 -1.85 -8.82
C GLY A 63 3.99 -1.99 -7.50
N GLN A 64 4.81 -1.02 -7.11
CA GLN A 64 5.59 -1.05 -5.87
C GLN A 64 5.11 0.00 -4.88
N PHE A 65 4.92 -0.41 -3.62
CA PHE A 65 4.74 0.52 -2.50
C PHE A 65 5.92 1.49 -2.40
N LYS A 66 5.61 2.77 -2.24
CA LYS A 66 6.58 3.85 -2.06
C LYS A 66 6.51 4.44 -0.66
N MET A 67 5.31 4.79 -0.20
CA MET A 67 5.10 5.35 1.13
C MET A 67 3.63 5.34 1.52
N VAL A 68 3.35 5.47 2.82
CA VAL A 68 2.06 5.87 3.36
C VAL A 68 1.91 7.40 3.22
N LEU A 69 0.75 7.86 2.76
CA LEU A 69 0.39 9.27 2.75
C LEU A 69 -0.12 9.65 4.14
N THR A 70 0.76 10.15 4.99
CA THR A 70 0.54 10.28 6.44
C THR A 70 -0.60 11.22 6.83
N ASP A 71 -0.91 12.19 5.97
CA ASP A 71 -2.04 13.12 6.10
C ASP A 71 -3.41 12.46 5.92
N THR A 72 -3.44 11.27 5.34
CA THR A 72 -4.66 10.48 5.11
C THR A 72 -4.90 9.41 6.18
N VAL A 73 -4.00 9.30 7.16
CA VAL A 73 -4.00 8.19 8.13
C VAL A 73 -4.95 8.47 9.29
N TYR A 74 -5.86 7.53 9.52
CA TYR A 74 -6.77 7.51 10.66
C TYR A 74 -6.70 6.14 11.33
N GLY A 75 -6.89 6.10 12.66
CA GLY A 75 -6.87 4.85 13.38
C GLY A 75 -7.58 4.90 14.73
N THR A 76 -7.77 3.73 15.30
CA THR A 76 -8.36 3.51 16.62
C THR A 76 -7.51 2.51 17.40
N ALA A 77 -7.38 2.75 18.70
CA ALA A 77 -6.71 1.87 19.64
C ALA A 77 -7.49 1.93 20.96
N THR A 78 -8.32 0.92 21.21
CA THR A 78 -9.24 0.92 22.35
C THR A 78 -9.42 -0.48 22.91
N ALA A 79 -9.83 -0.53 24.17
CA ALA A 79 -10.05 -1.77 24.90
C ALA A 79 -11.04 -1.56 26.04
N LYS A 80 -11.66 -2.64 26.49
CA LYS A 80 -12.58 -2.70 27.62
C LYS A 80 -12.33 -4.02 28.38
N GLY A 81 -12.37 -3.97 29.71
CA GLY A 81 -12.28 -5.17 30.56
C GLY A 81 -10.91 -5.84 30.67
N VAL A 82 -9.86 -5.27 30.06
CA VAL A 82 -8.46 -5.70 30.23
C VAL A 82 -7.63 -4.59 30.86
N GLU A 83 -6.53 -4.95 31.49
CA GLU A 83 -5.56 -3.97 32.00
C GLU A 83 -4.70 -3.45 30.85
N VAL A 84 -4.88 -2.19 30.46
CA VAL A 84 -4.12 -1.58 29.37
C VAL A 84 -2.77 -1.07 29.89
N ILE A 85 -1.68 -1.60 29.33
CA ILE A 85 -0.31 -1.18 29.62
C ILE A 85 0.04 0.05 28.77
N SER A 86 -0.22 -0.04 27.46
CA SER A 86 0.02 1.06 26.53
C SER A 86 -0.87 0.94 25.31
N LYS A 87 -1.20 2.07 24.69
CA LYS A 87 -1.94 2.11 23.43
C LYS A 87 -1.62 3.36 22.67
N GLY A 88 -1.80 3.34 21.35
CA GLY A 88 -1.62 4.53 20.55
C GLY A 88 -1.61 4.28 19.05
N LEU A 89 -1.35 5.38 18.34
CA LEU A 89 -1.11 5.39 16.90
C LEU A 89 0.32 5.87 16.67
N LYS A 90 1.03 5.22 15.75
CA LYS A 90 2.27 5.74 15.18
C LYS A 90 2.03 6.01 13.70
N ILE A 91 2.31 7.22 13.26
CA ILE A 91 2.14 7.65 11.88
C ILE A 91 3.53 7.93 11.32
N ASP A 92 3.93 7.16 10.31
CA ASP A 92 5.21 7.26 9.62
C ASP A 92 5.03 6.85 8.16
N SER A 93 5.76 7.50 7.26
CA SER A 93 5.64 7.27 5.82
C SER A 93 6.07 5.87 5.37
N LYS A 94 6.89 5.17 6.17
CA LYS A 94 7.30 3.79 5.89
C LYS A 94 6.27 2.79 6.42
N ARG A 95 5.76 3.04 7.63
CA ARG A 95 4.78 2.18 8.30
C ARG A 95 4.01 2.97 9.35
N SER A 96 2.71 3.09 9.19
CA SER A 96 1.82 3.62 10.24
C SER A 96 1.07 2.47 10.90
N TYR A 97 0.83 2.52 12.21
CA TYR A 97 0.15 1.44 12.93
C TYR A 97 -0.60 1.90 14.18
N ALA A 98 -1.59 1.11 14.57
CA ALA A 98 -2.34 1.20 15.80
C ALA A 98 -2.01 -0.01 16.69
N TYR A 99 -1.86 0.22 17.99
CA TYR A 99 -1.55 -0.86 18.93
C TYR A 99 -2.26 -0.67 20.27
N VAL A 100 -2.57 -1.79 20.92
CA VAL A 100 -2.96 -1.87 22.33
C VAL A 100 -2.19 -3.02 22.96
N THR A 101 -1.31 -2.72 23.91
CA THR A 101 -0.64 -3.69 24.76
C THR A 101 -1.40 -3.80 26.08
N TYR A 102 -1.76 -5.01 26.49
CA TYR A 102 -2.62 -5.27 27.63
C TYR A 102 -2.21 -6.54 28.39
N THR A 103 -2.58 -6.63 29.66
CA THR A 103 -2.46 -7.85 30.46
C THR A 103 -3.79 -8.59 30.47
N ARG A 104 -3.75 -9.90 30.21
CA ARG A 104 -4.91 -10.80 30.32
C ARG A 104 -4.47 -12.14 30.91
N TYR A 105 -5.13 -12.55 31.99
CA TYR A 105 -4.80 -13.78 32.74
C TYR A 105 -3.31 -13.91 33.10
N GLY A 106 -2.66 -12.79 33.44
CA GLY A 106 -1.23 -12.75 33.79
C GLY A 106 -0.27 -12.72 32.60
N SER A 107 -0.76 -12.79 31.37
CA SER A 107 0.04 -12.69 30.15
C SER A 107 -0.04 -11.30 29.54
N ILE A 108 1.09 -10.76 29.09
CA ILE A 108 1.13 -9.53 28.29
C ILE A 108 0.91 -9.88 26.83
N GLU A 109 -0.10 -9.28 26.22
CA GLU A 109 -0.42 -9.43 24.81
C GLU A 109 -0.44 -8.06 24.11
N THR A 110 -0.42 -8.06 22.78
CA THR A 110 -0.59 -6.85 21.98
C THR A 110 -1.52 -7.12 20.81
N ALA A 111 -2.58 -6.33 20.69
CA ALA A 111 -3.36 -6.20 19.48
C ALA A 111 -2.69 -5.15 18.58
N PHE A 112 -2.55 -5.44 17.28
CA PHE A 112 -1.73 -4.64 16.38
C PHE A 112 -2.31 -4.59 14.97
N ALA A 113 -2.40 -3.41 14.38
CA ALA A 113 -2.86 -3.19 13.02
C ALA A 113 -1.98 -2.15 12.33
N ASP A 114 -1.54 -2.38 11.09
CA ASP A 114 -0.60 -1.53 10.37
C ASP A 114 -0.91 -1.31 8.89
N ILE A 115 -0.32 -0.23 8.36
CA ILE A 115 -0.22 0.09 6.94
C ILE A 115 1.25 0.42 6.60
N PRO A 116 1.78 -0.06 5.47
CA PRO A 116 1.08 -0.95 4.57
C PRO A 116 0.96 -2.37 5.15
N ASN A 117 -0.16 -3.03 4.91
CA ASN A 117 -0.48 -4.36 5.43
C ASN A 117 0.17 -5.47 4.57
N TYR A 118 1.51 -5.43 4.45
CA TYR A 118 2.27 -6.37 3.61
C TYR A 118 2.92 -7.52 4.40
N PHE A 119 2.80 -7.53 5.73
CA PHE A 119 3.45 -8.53 6.57
C PHE A 119 2.51 -9.00 7.69
N GLY A 120 1.81 -10.10 7.41
CA GLY A 120 1.19 -10.99 8.40
C GLY A 120 1.82 -12.37 8.28
#